data_AF-A0A927EZY8-F1
#
_entry.id   AF-A0A927EZY8-F1
#
_cell.length_a   1.000
_cell.length_b   1.000
_cell.length_c   1.000
_cell.angle_alpha   90.00
_cell.angle_beta   90.00
_cell.angle_gamma   90.00
#
_symmetry.space_group_name_H-M   'P 1'
#
loop_
_entity.id
_entity.type
_entity.pdbx_description
1 polymer ?
#
loop_
_entity_poly.entity_id
_entity_poly.type
_entity_poly.pdbx_seq_one_letter_code
_entity_poly.pdbx_strand_id
1 'polypeptide(L)'
;MVALAARLRALPASCGAVRLVAVDGHAGSGKSTLARSLAAALGDAPVLHLDDLASHASFFGWTARLADDVLTPFAHGATARPAAYDWERRAWGRRLALPPAPVVLLEGVGAGRRAVRPALAAVVWLDVDREIAWERGRRRDGPGLAAFWDAWTAAERAHFAADPTRPYADLLVRQVPRGYAALPGARASRLHDGRDPE
;
A
#
# COMPACT_ATOMS: atom_id res chain seq x y z
N MET A 1 10.19 10.02 -10.47
CA MET A 1 9.74 8.62 -10.68
C MET A 1 10.86 7.68 -11.05
N VAL A 2 11.63 7.92 -12.12
CA VAL A 2 12.72 7.02 -12.57
C VAL A 2 13.72 6.66 -11.45
N ALA A 3 14.23 7.67 -10.72
CA ALA A 3 15.17 7.44 -9.62
C ALA A 3 14.58 6.59 -8.49
N LEU A 4 13.30 6.81 -8.15
CA LEU A 4 12.58 6.00 -7.16
C LEU A 4 12.45 4.54 -7.63
N ALA A 5 12.03 4.33 -8.88
CA ALA A 5 11.92 2.99 -9.47
C ALA A 5 13.27 2.26 -9.49
N ALA A 6 14.36 2.94 -9.88
CA ALA A 6 15.72 2.39 -9.87
C ALA A 6 16.13 1.97 -8.44
N ARG A 7 15.88 2.81 -7.44
CA ARG A 7 16.15 2.48 -6.03
C ARG A 7 15.38 1.23 -5.59
N LEU A 8 14.09 1.13 -5.91
CA LEU A 8 13.28 -0.03 -5.52
C LEU A 8 13.73 -1.33 -6.20
N ARG A 9 14.13 -1.28 -7.48
CA ARG A 9 14.69 -2.44 -8.19
C ARG A 9 15.99 -2.95 -7.56
N ALA A 10 16.78 -2.05 -6.97
CA ALA A 10 18.07 -2.39 -6.35
C ALA A 10 17.93 -3.02 -4.95
N LEU A 11 16.74 -3.01 -4.35
CA LEU A 11 16.52 -3.64 -3.04
C LEU A 11 16.71 -5.17 -3.12
N PRO A 12 17.04 -5.85 -2.02
CA PRO A 12 16.92 -7.30 -1.94
C PRO A 12 15.46 -7.75 -2.14
N ALA A 13 15.26 -8.96 -2.69
CA ALA A 13 13.94 -9.58 -2.68
C ALA A 13 13.49 -9.85 -1.24
N SER A 14 12.17 -9.81 -0.98
CA SER A 14 11.59 -9.89 0.36
C SER A 14 10.53 -10.98 0.52
N CYS A 15 10.01 -11.52 -0.58
CA CYS A 15 8.99 -12.56 -0.58
C CYS A 15 9.30 -13.54 -1.73
N GLY A 16 10.08 -14.58 -1.43
CA GLY A 16 10.70 -15.41 -2.46
C GLY A 16 11.61 -14.55 -3.37
N ALA A 17 11.41 -14.64 -4.69
CA ALA A 17 12.13 -13.81 -5.66
C ALA A 17 11.55 -12.39 -5.84
N VAL A 18 10.40 -12.09 -5.21
CA VAL A 18 9.67 -10.82 -5.37
C VAL A 18 10.17 -9.77 -4.39
N ARG A 19 10.37 -8.55 -4.89
CA ARG A 19 10.47 -7.34 -4.05
C ARG A 19 9.07 -6.78 -3.84
N LEU A 20 8.47 -7.09 -2.69
CA LEU A 20 7.13 -6.59 -2.38
C LEU A 20 7.25 -5.20 -1.77
N VAL A 21 6.68 -4.19 -2.43
CA VAL A 21 6.77 -2.79 -1.99
C VAL A 21 5.40 -2.27 -1.62
N ALA A 22 5.23 -1.82 -0.38
CA ALA A 22 4.00 -1.18 0.06
C ALA A 22 3.95 0.30 -0.37
N VAL A 23 2.80 0.73 -0.90
CA VAL A 23 2.46 2.13 -1.13
C VAL A 23 1.25 2.48 -0.25
N ASP A 24 1.52 3.14 0.88
CA ASP A 24 0.55 3.46 1.93
C ASP A 24 0.39 4.99 2.07
N GLY A 25 -0.60 5.43 2.84
CA GLY A 25 -1.06 6.81 2.97
C GLY A 25 -2.57 6.89 3.20
N HIS A 26 -3.05 8.02 3.71
CA HIS A 26 -4.47 8.26 4.00
C HIS A 26 -5.39 8.07 2.79
N ALA A 27 -6.62 7.57 2.98
CA ALA A 27 -7.60 7.51 1.91
C ALA A 27 -7.81 8.89 1.25
N GLY A 28 -7.92 8.90 -0.08
CA GLY A 28 -7.98 10.14 -0.86
C GLY A 28 -6.65 10.89 -1.07
N SER A 29 -5.52 10.37 -0.55
CA SER A 29 -4.20 11.04 -0.72
C SER A 29 -3.61 10.96 -2.14
N GLY A 30 -4.12 10.07 -2.99
CA GLY A 30 -3.59 9.86 -4.36
C GLY A 30 -2.62 8.68 -4.52
N LYS A 31 -2.58 7.75 -3.56
CA LYS A 31 -1.73 6.54 -3.61
C LYS A 31 -1.89 5.74 -4.89
N SER A 32 -3.11 5.50 -5.35
CA SER A 32 -3.34 4.72 -6.57
C SER A 32 -2.74 5.40 -7.82
N THR A 33 -2.73 6.74 -7.85
CA THR A 33 -2.05 7.52 -8.91
C THR A 33 -0.53 7.40 -8.82
N LEU A 34 0.02 7.47 -7.59
CA LEU A 34 1.44 7.24 -7.35
C LEU A 34 1.85 5.81 -7.75
N ALA A 35 1.09 4.79 -7.32
CA ALA A 35 1.35 3.39 -7.61
C ALA A 35 1.30 3.10 -9.11
N ARG A 36 0.32 3.66 -9.85
CA ARG A 36 0.28 3.54 -11.31
C ARG A 36 1.50 4.16 -11.99
N SER A 37 1.88 5.36 -11.55
CA SER A 37 3.08 6.06 -12.08
C SER A 37 4.37 5.28 -11.77
N LEU A 38 4.43 4.64 -10.60
CA LEU A 38 5.56 3.85 -10.16
C LEU A 38 5.62 2.51 -10.90
N ALA A 39 4.49 1.84 -11.09
CA ALA A 39 4.35 0.62 -11.87
C ALA A 39 4.87 0.81 -13.30
N ALA A 40 4.44 1.88 -13.97
CA ALA A 40 4.93 2.23 -15.31
C ALA A 40 6.45 2.43 -15.32
N ALA A 41 7.00 3.19 -14.38
CA ALA A 41 8.46 3.39 -14.25
C ALA A 41 9.22 2.09 -13.91
N LEU A 42 8.53 1.11 -13.32
CA LEU A 42 9.04 -0.22 -12.99
C LEU A 42 8.92 -1.23 -14.14
N GLY A 43 8.42 -0.82 -15.32
CA GLY A 43 8.22 -1.70 -16.48
C GLY A 43 6.92 -2.48 -16.36
N ASP A 44 5.83 -1.76 -16.09
CA ASP A 44 4.48 -2.29 -15.89
C ASP A 44 4.39 -3.34 -14.77
N ALA A 45 5.05 -3.04 -13.64
CA ALA A 45 5.02 -3.91 -12.47
C ALA A 45 3.57 -4.12 -11.97
N PRO A 46 3.19 -5.36 -11.58
CA PRO A 46 1.86 -5.63 -11.06
C PRO A 46 1.56 -4.82 -9.79
N VAL A 47 0.30 -4.38 -9.67
CA VAL A 47 -0.22 -3.68 -8.49
C VAL A 47 -1.38 -4.48 -7.91
N LEU A 48 -1.26 -4.86 -6.64
CA LEU A 48 -2.36 -5.41 -5.85
C LEU A 48 -2.98 -4.28 -5.02
N HIS A 49 -4.27 -4.05 -5.22
CA HIS A 49 -5.03 -3.08 -4.43
C HIS A 49 -5.57 -3.76 -3.18
N LEU A 50 -5.29 -3.21 -2.00
CA LEU A 50 -5.84 -3.75 -0.74
C LEU A 50 -7.36 -3.67 -0.69
N ASP A 51 -7.97 -2.77 -1.47
CA ASP A 51 -9.43 -2.69 -1.61
C ASP A 51 -10.00 -3.97 -2.23
N ASP A 52 -9.22 -4.73 -3.01
CA ASP A 52 -9.62 -6.06 -3.51
C ASP A 52 -9.69 -7.09 -2.38
N LEU A 53 -8.91 -6.90 -1.31
CA LEU A 53 -8.90 -7.78 -0.15
C LEU A 53 -9.74 -7.25 1.01
N ALA A 54 -10.08 -5.97 1.06
CA ALA A 54 -10.96 -5.44 2.09
C ALA A 54 -12.43 -5.76 1.78
N SER A 55 -13.33 -5.48 2.71
CA SER A 55 -14.77 -5.73 2.51
C SER A 55 -15.62 -4.81 3.38
N HIS A 56 -16.92 -4.69 3.08
CA HIS A 56 -17.86 -3.98 3.96
C HIS A 56 -17.93 -4.57 5.37
N ALA A 57 -17.69 -5.87 5.53
CA ALA A 57 -17.67 -6.53 6.84
C ALA A 57 -16.41 -6.19 7.66
N SER A 58 -15.30 -5.90 6.99
CA SER A 58 -14.05 -5.52 7.64
C SER A 58 -13.11 -4.78 6.69
N PHE A 59 -12.92 -3.49 6.93
CA PHE A 59 -12.01 -2.65 6.15
C PHE A 59 -10.53 -3.05 6.33
N PHE A 60 -10.16 -3.58 7.50
CA PHE A 60 -8.77 -3.92 7.85
C PHE A 60 -8.55 -5.40 8.22
N GLY A 61 -9.54 -6.26 8.03
CA GLY A 61 -9.50 -7.70 8.34
C GLY A 61 -8.95 -8.58 7.21
N TRP A 62 -8.03 -8.06 6.41
CA TRP A 62 -7.58 -8.69 5.17
C TRP A 62 -6.24 -9.43 5.27
N THR A 63 -5.53 -9.35 6.40
CA THR A 63 -4.15 -9.86 6.54
C THR A 63 -4.04 -11.36 6.34
N ALA A 64 -5.01 -12.15 6.81
CA ALA A 64 -5.03 -13.59 6.58
C ALA A 64 -5.14 -13.92 5.09
N ARG A 65 -6.05 -13.25 4.36
CA ARG A 65 -6.19 -13.41 2.90
C ARG A 65 -4.94 -12.97 2.16
N LEU A 66 -4.31 -11.86 2.56
CA LEU A 66 -3.03 -11.46 1.98
C LEU A 66 -1.97 -12.55 2.21
N ALA A 67 -1.87 -13.10 3.41
CA ALA A 67 -0.89 -14.13 3.74
C ALA A 67 -1.11 -15.41 2.91
N ASP A 68 -2.34 -15.91 2.87
CA ASP A 68 -2.66 -17.20 2.25
C ASP A 68 -2.72 -17.13 0.73
N ASP A 69 -3.39 -16.11 0.17
CA ASP A 69 -3.65 -16.02 -1.26
C ASP A 69 -2.54 -15.30 -2.05
N VAL A 70 -1.61 -14.60 -1.37
CA VAL A 70 -0.57 -13.78 -2.02
C VAL A 70 0.84 -14.06 -1.50
N LEU A 71 1.11 -13.84 -0.20
CA LEU A 71 2.47 -13.94 0.32
C LEU A 71 3.00 -15.39 0.26
N THR A 72 2.16 -16.35 0.64
CA THR A 72 2.53 -17.78 0.59
C THR A 72 2.84 -18.22 -0.85
N PRO A 73 1.98 -17.96 -1.87
CA PRO A 73 2.33 -18.25 -3.26
C PRO A 73 3.63 -17.58 -3.72
N PHE A 74 3.83 -16.29 -3.45
CA PHE A 74 5.04 -15.58 -3.85
C PHE A 74 6.31 -16.15 -3.20
N ALA A 75 6.25 -16.53 -1.92
CA ALA A 75 7.36 -17.18 -1.23
C ALA A 75 7.79 -18.49 -1.91
N HIS A 76 6.85 -19.19 -2.56
CA HIS A 76 7.10 -20.42 -3.32
C HIS A 76 7.32 -20.18 -4.83
N GLY A 77 7.41 -18.92 -5.28
CA GLY A 77 7.55 -18.59 -6.71
C GLY A 77 6.31 -18.90 -7.56
N ALA A 78 5.15 -19.06 -6.94
CA ALA A 78 3.89 -19.38 -7.59
C ALA A 78 3.04 -18.13 -7.87
N THR A 79 2.12 -18.26 -8.84
CA THR A 79 1.12 -17.21 -9.13
C THR A 79 0.10 -17.12 -8.00
N ALA A 80 0.00 -15.94 -7.39
CA ALA A 80 -1.02 -15.60 -6.41
C ALA A 80 -2.41 -15.50 -7.05
N ARG A 81 -3.45 -15.84 -6.29
CA ARG A 81 -4.84 -15.85 -6.78
C ARG A 81 -5.85 -15.29 -5.76
N PRO A 82 -5.69 -14.05 -5.27
CA PRO A 82 -6.64 -13.45 -4.33
C PRO A 82 -8.03 -13.29 -4.96
N ALA A 83 -9.08 -13.53 -4.18
CA ALA A 83 -10.44 -13.17 -4.56
C ALA A 83 -10.64 -11.66 -4.37
N ALA A 84 -11.07 -10.96 -5.43
CA ALA A 84 -11.34 -9.53 -5.35
C ALA A 84 -12.76 -9.26 -4.83
N TYR A 85 -12.89 -8.39 -3.84
CA TYR A 85 -14.19 -7.98 -3.30
C TYR A 85 -14.87 -6.97 -4.22
N ASP A 86 -16.12 -7.25 -4.59
CA ASP A 86 -16.98 -6.32 -5.31
C ASP A 86 -17.72 -5.44 -4.30
N TRP A 87 -17.32 -4.18 -4.20
CA TRP A 87 -17.88 -3.22 -3.24
C TRP A 87 -19.31 -2.78 -3.56
N GLU A 88 -19.72 -2.83 -4.83
CA GLU A 88 -21.08 -2.50 -5.27
C GLU A 88 -22.03 -3.65 -4.97
N ARG A 89 -21.64 -4.87 -5.34
CA ARG A 89 -22.44 -6.10 -5.12
C ARG A 89 -22.30 -6.66 -3.70
N ARG A 90 -21.36 -6.10 -2.92
CA ARG A 90 -21.03 -6.51 -1.55
C ARG A 90 -20.68 -7.99 -1.40
N ALA A 91 -20.00 -8.56 -2.39
CA ALA A 91 -19.71 -9.98 -2.47
C ALA A 91 -18.28 -10.24 -2.94
N TRP A 92 -17.73 -11.41 -2.61
CA TRP A 92 -16.47 -11.86 -3.18
C TRP A 92 -16.67 -12.22 -4.65
N GLY A 93 -15.83 -11.65 -5.51
CA GLY A 93 -15.84 -11.84 -6.95
C GLY A 93 -14.82 -12.87 -7.42
N ARG A 94 -14.35 -12.69 -8.66
CA ARG A 94 -13.38 -13.59 -9.29
C ARG A 94 -12.01 -13.55 -8.59
N ARG A 95 -11.30 -14.67 -8.66
CA ARG A 95 -9.87 -14.70 -8.31
C ARG A 95 -9.05 -14.01 -9.41
N LEU A 96 -8.15 -13.11 -9.01
CA LEU A 96 -7.26 -12.39 -9.92
C LEU A 96 -5.93 -13.15 -10.04
N ALA A 97 -5.48 -13.42 -11.26
CA ALA A 97 -4.14 -13.98 -11.46
C ALA A 97 -3.10 -12.87 -11.24
N LEU A 98 -2.23 -13.07 -10.25
CA LEU A 98 -1.14 -12.16 -9.92
C LEU A 98 0.18 -12.94 -9.98
N PRO A 99 0.84 -12.99 -11.14
CA PRO A 99 2.10 -13.72 -11.26
C PRO A 99 3.22 -13.02 -10.47
N PRO A 100 4.22 -13.75 -9.97
CA PRO A 100 5.40 -13.14 -9.38
C PRO A 100 6.13 -12.30 -10.43
N ALA A 101 6.65 -11.16 -10.01
CA ALA A 101 7.43 -10.24 -10.83
C ALA A 101 8.64 -9.73 -10.02
N PRO A 102 9.68 -9.17 -10.68
CA PRO A 102 10.86 -8.66 -9.97
C PRO A 102 10.50 -7.64 -8.87
N VAL A 103 9.46 -6.82 -9.10
CA VAL A 103 8.83 -5.93 -8.13
C VAL A 103 7.30 -6.09 -8.25
N VAL A 104 6.61 -6.16 -7.12
CA VAL A 104 5.15 -6.09 -7.04
C VAL A 104 4.78 -5.00 -6.05
N LEU A 105 3.82 -4.14 -6.42
CA LEU A 105 3.33 -3.06 -5.56
C LEU A 105 2.08 -3.54 -4.80
N LEU A 106 2.06 -3.32 -3.48
CA LEU A 106 0.89 -3.46 -2.62
C LEU A 106 0.39 -2.07 -2.26
N GLU A 107 -0.78 -1.67 -2.76
CA GLU A 107 -1.31 -0.31 -2.59
C GLU A 107 -2.58 -0.30 -1.75
N GLY A 108 -2.63 0.61 -0.78
CA GLY A 108 -3.85 0.87 0.00
C GLY A 108 -3.55 1.28 1.44
N VAL A 109 -4.61 1.69 2.14
CA VAL A 109 -4.50 2.11 3.54
C VAL A 109 -4.12 0.89 4.41
N GLY A 110 -3.00 0.99 5.11
CA GLY A 110 -2.47 -0.09 5.94
C GLY A 110 -1.59 -1.10 5.20
N ALA A 111 -1.17 -0.82 3.96
CA ALA A 111 -0.19 -1.64 3.25
C ALA A 111 1.14 -1.77 3.99
N GLY A 112 1.53 -0.77 4.78
CA GLY A 112 2.74 -0.78 5.60
C GLY A 112 2.52 -1.17 7.06
N ARG A 113 1.40 -1.84 7.38
CA ARG A 113 1.09 -2.25 8.76
C ARG A 113 2.06 -3.32 9.30
N ARG A 114 2.24 -3.38 10.62
CA ARG A 114 3.24 -4.23 11.30
C ARG A 114 3.24 -5.68 10.83
N ALA A 115 2.06 -6.30 10.70
CA ALA A 115 1.94 -7.70 10.29
C ALA A 115 2.44 -8.00 8.87
N VAL A 116 2.52 -6.99 8.00
CA VAL A 116 2.91 -7.14 6.59
C VAL A 116 4.40 -6.82 6.39
N ARG A 117 4.97 -5.92 7.20
CA ARG A 117 6.37 -5.46 7.10
C ARG A 117 7.41 -6.57 6.96
N PRO A 118 7.32 -7.73 7.63
CA PRO A 118 8.30 -8.81 7.46
C PRO A 118 8.42 -9.34 6.03
N ALA A 119 7.37 -9.20 5.20
CA ALA A 119 7.38 -9.61 3.80
C ALA A 119 7.72 -8.48 2.82
N LEU A 120 7.91 -7.24 3.31
CA LEU A 120 8.11 -6.05 2.47
C LEU A 120 9.60 -5.74 2.28
N ALA A 121 9.98 -5.46 1.04
CA ALA A 121 11.29 -4.92 0.69
C ALA A 121 11.39 -3.44 1.04
N ALA A 122 10.28 -2.70 0.92
CA ALA A 122 10.19 -1.31 1.32
C ALA A 122 8.75 -0.87 1.62
N VAL A 123 8.63 0.12 2.48
CA VAL A 123 7.40 0.87 2.78
C VAL A 123 7.53 2.29 2.26
N VAL A 124 6.68 2.65 1.30
CA VAL A 124 6.53 4.00 0.76
C VAL A 124 5.27 4.63 1.36
N TRP A 125 5.42 5.77 2.03
CA TRP A 125 4.31 6.56 2.56
C TRP A 125 4.09 7.81 1.71
N LEU A 126 2.89 7.96 1.15
CA LEU A 126 2.48 9.20 0.50
C LEU A 126 2.06 10.23 1.57
N ASP A 127 2.95 11.18 1.82
CA ASP A 127 2.89 12.16 2.89
C ASP A 127 1.98 13.33 2.49
N VAL A 128 0.68 13.15 2.72
CA VAL A 128 -0.39 14.16 2.58
C VAL A 128 -1.13 14.23 3.91
N ASP A 129 -1.39 15.43 4.41
CA ASP A 129 -2.18 15.62 5.63
C ASP A 129 -3.54 14.92 5.50
N ARG A 130 -3.92 14.17 6.55
CA ARG A 130 -5.12 13.33 6.52
C ARG A 130 -6.39 14.11 6.19
N GLU A 131 -6.55 15.32 6.75
CA GLU A 131 -7.75 16.13 6.56
C GLU A 131 -7.87 16.56 5.09
N ILE A 132 -6.75 16.97 4.47
CA ILE A 132 -6.67 17.29 3.03
C ILE A 132 -6.97 16.05 2.20
N ALA A 133 -6.43 14.89 2.56
CA ALA A 133 -6.65 13.64 1.85
C ALA A 133 -8.14 13.22 1.89
N TRP A 134 -8.76 13.27 3.07
CA TRP A 134 -10.18 12.95 3.24
C TRP A 134 -11.10 13.94 2.53
N GLU A 135 -10.80 15.24 2.58
CA GLU A 135 -11.56 16.26 1.86
C GLU A 135 -11.54 16.00 0.35
N ARG A 136 -10.36 15.71 -0.21
CA ARG A 136 -10.21 15.35 -1.64
C ARG A 136 -11.01 14.11 -2.00
N GLY A 137 -10.95 13.08 -1.15
CA GLY A 137 -11.69 11.84 -1.34
C GLY A 137 -13.20 12.05 -1.33
N ARG A 138 -13.73 12.74 -0.31
CA ARG A 138 -15.15 13.08 -0.18
C ARG A 138 -15.63 13.92 -1.36
N ARG A 139 -14.84 14.90 -1.79
CA ARG A 139 -15.18 15.75 -2.95
C ARG A 139 -15.27 14.95 -4.24
N ARG A 140 -14.37 13.99 -4.45
CA ARG A 140 -14.35 13.12 -5.62
C ARG A 140 -15.56 12.17 -5.64
N ASP A 141 -15.88 11.60 -4.49
CA ASP A 141 -16.89 10.53 -4.36
C ASP A 141 -18.32 11.07 -4.20
N GLY A 142 -18.44 12.34 -3.84
CA GLY A 142 -19.72 13.05 -3.76
C GLY A 142 -20.57 12.69 -2.53
N PRO A 143 -21.70 13.38 -2.35
CA PRO A 143 -22.51 13.27 -1.13
C PRO A 143 -23.17 11.89 -0.96
N GLY A 144 -23.37 11.13 -2.04
CA GLY A 144 -23.97 9.79 -1.99
C GLY A 144 -23.17 8.77 -1.16
N LEU A 145 -21.88 9.04 -0.91
CA LEU A 145 -21.00 8.20 -0.10
C LEU A 145 -20.63 8.83 1.25
N ALA A 146 -21.37 9.84 1.73
CA ALA A 146 -21.06 10.52 3.00
C ALA A 146 -21.00 9.56 4.20
N ALA A 147 -22.01 8.70 4.36
CA ALA A 147 -22.05 7.72 5.46
C ALA A 147 -20.91 6.68 5.37
N PHE A 148 -20.55 6.27 4.15
CA PHE A 148 -19.40 5.40 3.92
C PHE A 148 -18.10 6.09 4.36
N TRP A 149 -17.91 7.34 3.94
CA TRP A 149 -16.75 8.12 4.34
C TRP A 149 -16.68 8.35 5.85
N ASP A 150 -17.80 8.55 6.54
CA ASP A 150 -17.80 8.70 8.00
C ASP A 150 -17.33 7.41 8.70
N ALA A 151 -17.86 6.26 8.29
CA ALA A 151 -17.42 4.97 8.78
C ALA A 151 -15.94 4.69 8.45
N TRP A 152 -15.53 4.97 7.21
CA TRP A 152 -14.15 4.78 6.76
C TRP A 152 -13.17 5.65 7.54
N THR A 153 -13.45 6.95 7.67
CA THR A 153 -12.57 7.88 8.39
C THR A 153 -12.41 7.45 9.85
N ALA A 154 -13.48 6.99 10.51
CA ALA A 154 -13.39 6.46 11.87
C ALA A 154 -12.49 5.21 11.95
N ALA A 155 -12.66 4.27 11.03
CA ALA A 155 -11.86 3.05 10.98
C ALA A 155 -10.39 3.32 10.63
N GLU A 156 -10.10 4.22 9.69
CA GLU A 156 -8.74 4.60 9.31
C GLU A 156 -8.00 5.26 10.48
N ARG A 157 -8.67 6.16 11.22
CA ARG A 157 -8.10 6.75 12.43
C ARG A 157 -7.75 5.68 13.46
N ALA A 158 -8.68 4.76 13.73
CA ALA A 158 -8.44 3.67 14.66
C ALA A 158 -7.28 2.78 14.21
N HIS A 159 -7.21 2.47 12.90
CA HIS A 159 -6.12 1.69 12.33
C HIS A 159 -4.75 2.35 12.55
N PHE A 160 -4.59 3.61 12.14
CA PHE A 160 -3.29 4.29 12.28
C PHE A 160 -2.94 4.67 13.72
N ALA A 161 -3.93 4.81 14.61
CA ALA A 161 -3.65 4.96 16.04
C ALA A 161 -3.05 3.67 16.63
N ALA A 162 -3.54 2.49 16.20
CA ALA A 162 -3.08 1.20 16.70
C ALA A 162 -1.82 0.67 16.00
N ASP A 163 -1.65 0.93 14.70
CA ASP A 163 -0.56 0.42 13.87
C ASP A 163 -0.13 1.48 12.84
N PRO A 164 0.61 2.52 13.27
CA PRO A 164 0.97 3.62 12.38
C PRO A 164 1.98 3.16 11.33
N THR A 165 1.73 3.41 10.05
CA THR A 165 2.70 3.11 8.98
C THR A 165 3.80 4.15 8.88
N ARG A 166 3.45 5.45 8.93
CA ARG A 166 4.37 6.57 8.62
C ARG A 166 5.72 6.52 9.36
N PRO A 167 5.80 6.23 10.68
CA PRO A 167 7.09 6.16 11.38
C PRO A 167 8.02 5.01 10.93
N TYR A 168 7.47 4.02 10.24
CA TYR A 168 8.20 2.84 9.74
C TYR A 168 8.44 2.89 8.23
N ALA A 169 8.00 3.97 7.57
CA ALA A 169 8.25 4.17 6.16
C ALA A 169 9.77 4.28 5.90
N ASP A 170 10.23 3.59 4.86
CA ASP A 170 11.58 3.74 4.34
C ASP A 170 11.67 5.00 3.46
N LEU A 171 10.54 5.42 2.88
CA LEU A 171 10.41 6.58 2.01
C LEU A 171 9.16 7.39 2.31
N LEU A 172 9.34 8.70 2.45
CA LEU A 172 8.25 9.68 2.43
C LEU A 172 8.18 10.29 1.04
N VAL A 173 7.05 10.08 0.36
CA VAL A 173 6.80 10.63 -0.98
C VAL A 173 5.83 11.79 -0.87
N ARG A 174 6.14 12.91 -1.51
CA ARG A 174 5.26 14.07 -1.61
C ARG A 174 5.00 14.41 -3.06
N GLN A 175 3.78 14.83 -3.36
CA GLN A 175 3.47 15.41 -4.65
C GLN A 175 4.10 16.81 -4.73
N VAL A 176 4.79 17.09 -5.83
CA VAL A 176 5.41 18.38 -6.15
C VAL A 176 4.94 18.83 -7.53
N PRO A 177 5.10 20.11 -7.93
CA PRO A 177 4.57 20.60 -9.21
C PRO A 177 4.99 19.79 -10.44
N ARG A 178 6.18 19.17 -10.41
CA ARG A 178 6.69 18.30 -11.48
C ARG A 178 6.78 16.82 -11.05
N GLY A 179 5.72 16.29 -10.45
CA GLY A 179 5.57 14.87 -10.14
C GLY A 179 5.70 14.56 -8.65
N TYR A 180 6.73 13.80 -8.27
CA TYR A 180 6.92 13.31 -6.91
C TYR A 180 8.36 13.46 -6.44
N ALA A 181 8.53 13.94 -5.21
CA ALA A 181 9.78 13.93 -4.48
C ALA A 181 9.76 12.79 -3.45
N ALA A 182 10.86 12.03 -3.35
CA ALA A 182 11.02 10.96 -2.38
C ALA A 182 12.13 11.34 -1.40
N LEU A 183 11.80 11.39 -0.11
CA LEU A 183 12.72 11.68 0.98
C LEU A 183 12.93 10.41 1.81
N PRO A 184 14.09 10.23 2.47
CA PRO A 184 14.27 9.18 3.46
C PRO A 184 13.17 9.23 4.52
N GLY A 185 12.55 8.09 4.81
CA GLY A 185 11.63 7.95 5.93
C GLY A 185 12.38 7.71 7.24
N ALA A 186 11.65 7.76 8.35
CA ALA A 186 12.24 7.70 9.69
C ALA A 186 13.02 6.40 9.94
N ARG A 187 12.62 5.27 9.32
CA ARG A 187 13.37 4.01 9.40
C ARG A 187 14.72 4.07 8.68
N ALA A 188 14.75 4.65 7.49
CA ALA A 188 15.99 4.83 6.73
C ALA A 188 16.95 5.80 7.42
N SER A 189 16.43 6.85 8.07
CA SER A 189 17.26 7.77 8.85
C SER A 189 17.85 7.13 10.11
N ARG A 190 17.15 6.18 10.74
CA ARG A 190 17.64 5.46 11.94
C ARG A 190 18.73 4.42 11.64
N LEU A 191 18.63 3.73 10.50
CA LEU A 191 19.68 2.81 10.03
C LEU A 191 20.98 3.55 9.70
N HIS A 192 20.89 4.82 9.27
CA HIS A 192 22.06 5.66 9.06
C HIS A 192 22.65 6.22 10.36
N ASP A 193 21.82 6.38 11.40
CA ASP A 193 22.22 6.93 12.73
C ASP A 193 22.49 5.83 13.78
N GLY A 194 22.55 4.55 13.39
CA GLY A 194 22.95 3.43 14.26
C GLY A 194 22.02 3.14 15.45
N ARG A 195 20.75 3.52 15.41
CA ARG A 195 19.78 3.28 16.49
C ARG A 195 18.60 2.43 16.03
N ASP A 196 18.68 1.13 16.27
CA ASP A 196 17.54 0.21 16.14
C ASP A 196 16.56 0.41 17.32
N PRO A 197 15.23 0.43 17.09
CA PRO A 197 14.25 0.39 18.17
C PRO A 197 13.85 -1.06 18.50
N GLU A 198 13.75 -1.34 19.80
CA GLU A 198 13.04 -2.50 20.38
C GLU A 198 11.55 -2.56 19.97
#